data_AF-A0A285VG39-F1
#
_entry.id   AF-A0A285VG39-F1
#
_cell.length_a   1.000
_cell.length_b   1.000
_cell.length_c   1.000
_cell.angle_alpha   90.00
_cell.angle_beta   90.00
_cell.angle_gamma   90.00
#
_symmetry.space_group_name_H-M   'P 1'
#
loop_
_entity.id
_entity.type
_entity.pdbx_description
1 polymer ?
#
loop_
_entity_poly.entity_id
_entity_poly.type
_entity_poly.pdbx_seq_one_letter_code
_entity_poly.pdbx_strand_id
1 'polypeptide(L)'
;MVVNELLRVTDAAKKDPGARDWEPEIRRFSGDPAALLAVTAVRDYAALGLRQEGDTAVDLEVTDVDLTAPEGPTVRITGCYDSESTRVLRVENGEVVPHGTPPRYVWDITVTRYEAEPGSPWLVNELDPLTDRPC
;
A
#
# COMPACT_ATOMS: atom_id res chain seq x y z
N MET A 1 -3.39 -9.17 -8.52
CA MET A 1 -3.87 -9.40 -7.13
C MET A 1 -4.17 -8.06 -6.48
N VAL A 2 -5.11 -7.99 -5.53
CA VAL A 2 -5.57 -6.71 -4.93
C VAL A 2 -4.43 -5.87 -4.33
N VAL A 3 -3.40 -6.51 -3.77
CA VAL A 3 -2.19 -5.84 -3.26
C VAL A 3 -1.51 -4.97 -4.34
N ASN A 4 -1.32 -5.51 -5.55
CA ASN A 4 -0.70 -4.76 -6.66
C ASN A 4 -1.57 -3.57 -7.10
N GLU A 5 -2.90 -3.70 -7.07
CA GLU A 5 -3.79 -2.59 -7.40
C GLU A 5 -3.75 -1.49 -6.34
N LEU A 6 -3.70 -1.86 -5.05
CA LEU A 6 -3.50 -0.91 -3.97
C LEU A 6 -2.19 -0.14 -4.16
N LEU A 7 -1.06 -0.84 -4.41
CA LEU A 7 0.23 -0.19 -4.63
C LEU A 7 0.18 0.76 -5.83
N ARG A 8 -0.33 0.30 -6.97
CA ARG A 8 -0.49 1.11 -8.17
C ARG A 8 -1.28 2.40 -7.91
N VAL A 9 -2.39 2.32 -7.17
CA VAL A 9 -3.19 3.49 -6.82
C VAL A 9 -2.46 4.40 -5.85
N THR A 10 -1.79 3.85 -4.83
CA THR A 10 -1.02 4.67 -3.88
C THR A 10 0.20 5.33 -4.52
N ASP A 11 0.86 4.70 -5.49
CA ASP A 11 1.96 5.30 -6.25
C ASP A 11 1.46 6.43 -7.15
N ALA A 12 0.34 6.20 -7.85
CA ALA A 12 -0.32 7.25 -8.63
C ALA A 12 -0.72 8.44 -7.74
N ALA A 13 -1.26 8.17 -6.55
CA ALA A 13 -1.61 9.19 -5.57
C ALA A 13 -0.37 9.93 -5.04
N LYS A 14 0.73 9.25 -4.72
CA LYS A 14 1.97 9.89 -4.26
C LYS A 14 2.68 10.68 -5.35
N LYS A 15 2.50 10.34 -6.63
CA LYS A 15 3.03 11.12 -7.77
C LYS A 15 2.36 12.49 -7.90
N ASP A 16 1.06 12.57 -7.60
CA ASP A 16 0.30 13.83 -7.60
C ASP A 16 -0.74 13.86 -6.46
N PRO A 17 -0.28 14.06 -5.21
CA PRO A 17 -1.11 13.88 -4.01
C PRO A 17 -2.16 14.97 -3.83
N GLY A 18 -2.01 16.11 -4.51
CA GLY A 18 -2.94 17.24 -4.49
C GLY A 18 -3.94 17.26 -5.65
N ALA A 19 -3.83 16.35 -6.63
CA ALA A 19 -4.68 16.37 -7.83
C ALA A 19 -6.18 16.26 -7.53
N ARG A 20 -6.55 15.45 -6.53
CA ARG A 20 -7.94 15.10 -6.19
C ARG A 20 -8.00 14.39 -4.84
N ASP A 21 -9.23 14.13 -4.38
CA ASP A 21 -9.44 13.19 -3.27
C ASP A 21 -9.19 11.75 -3.74
N TRP A 22 -8.12 11.15 -3.24
CA TRP A 22 -7.68 9.80 -3.57
C TRP A 22 -8.35 8.72 -2.69
N GLU A 23 -9.01 9.10 -1.59
CA GLU A 23 -9.59 8.16 -0.63
C GLU A 23 -10.57 7.15 -1.28
N PRO A 24 -11.51 7.56 -2.15
CA PRO A 24 -12.43 6.61 -2.79
C PRO A 24 -11.72 5.53 -3.63
N GLU A 25 -10.62 5.87 -4.31
CA GLU A 25 -9.88 4.92 -5.14
C GLU A 25 -9.04 3.95 -4.29
N ILE A 26 -8.45 4.45 -3.21
CA ILE A 26 -7.68 3.61 -2.26
C ILE A 26 -8.62 2.60 -1.59
N ARG A 27 -9.79 3.05 -1.13
CA ARG A 27 -10.79 2.20 -0.44
C ARG A 27 -11.43 1.14 -1.34
N ARG A 28 -11.28 1.23 -2.65
CA ARG A 28 -11.69 0.16 -3.57
C ARG A 28 -10.86 -1.11 -3.41
N PHE A 29 -9.63 -0.99 -2.91
CA PHE A 29 -8.66 -2.08 -2.82
C PHE A 29 -8.19 -2.35 -1.39
N SER A 30 -8.62 -1.54 -0.42
CA SER A 30 -8.20 -1.66 0.97
C SER A 30 -9.37 -1.45 1.94
N GLY A 31 -9.35 -2.24 3.00
CA GLY A 31 -10.15 -2.03 4.20
C GLY A 31 -9.29 -1.42 5.30
N ASP A 32 -9.92 -0.99 6.38
CA ASP A 32 -9.18 -0.47 7.54
C ASP A 32 -8.54 -1.62 8.34
N PRO A 33 -7.35 -1.40 8.94
CA PRO A 33 -6.59 -0.14 9.03
C PRO A 33 -5.75 0.24 7.80
N ALA A 34 -5.50 -0.65 6.83
CA ALA A 34 -4.62 -0.36 5.69
C ALA A 34 -5.09 0.83 4.85
N ALA A 35 -6.39 0.98 4.60
CA ALA A 35 -6.95 2.11 3.86
C ALA A 35 -6.64 3.45 4.54
N LEU A 36 -6.90 3.56 5.84
CA LEU A 36 -6.58 4.76 6.63
C LEU A 36 -5.09 5.11 6.56
N LEU A 37 -4.19 4.13 6.67
CA LEU A 37 -2.74 4.36 6.61
C LEU A 37 -2.31 4.85 5.22
N ALA A 38 -2.83 4.23 4.15
CA ALA A 38 -2.55 4.64 2.77
C ALA A 38 -3.05 6.06 2.47
N VAL A 39 -4.28 6.39 2.89
CA VAL A 39 -4.87 7.72 2.73
C VAL A 39 -4.08 8.77 3.51
N THR A 40 -3.71 8.46 4.76
CA THR A 40 -2.89 9.35 5.60
C THR A 40 -1.55 9.62 4.94
N ALA A 41 -0.86 8.60 4.43
CA ALA A 41 0.42 8.77 3.75
C ALA A 41 0.32 9.69 2.51
N VAL A 42 -0.75 9.57 1.70
CA VAL A 42 -0.99 10.46 0.56
C VAL A 42 -1.26 11.90 1.01
N ARG A 43 -2.07 12.08 2.07
CA ARG A 43 -2.34 13.40 2.64
C ARG A 43 -1.07 14.04 3.20
N ASP A 44 -0.20 13.27 3.84
CA ASP A 44 1.08 13.75 4.35
C ASP A 44 2.00 14.21 3.20
N TYR A 45 2.02 13.48 2.08
CA TYR A 45 2.73 13.92 0.87
C TYR A 45 2.22 15.28 0.38
N ALA A 46 0.90 15.45 0.28
CA ALA A 46 0.31 16.74 -0.11
C ALA A 46 0.66 17.86 0.88
N ALA A 47 0.49 17.61 2.18
CA ALA A 47 0.71 18.60 3.24
C ALA A 47 2.19 19.04 3.34
N LEU A 48 3.12 18.11 3.10
CA LEU A 48 4.56 18.38 3.16
C LEU A 48 5.13 18.88 1.82
N GLY A 49 4.31 19.03 0.78
CA GLY A 49 4.76 19.43 -0.55
C GLY A 49 5.72 18.42 -1.16
N LEU A 50 5.41 17.13 -1.02
CA LEU A 50 6.20 16.01 -1.53
C LEU A 50 5.51 15.34 -2.72
N ARG A 51 6.31 14.75 -3.59
CA ARG A 51 5.84 13.84 -4.64
C ARG A 51 6.78 12.66 -4.81
N GLN A 52 6.25 11.54 -5.27
CA GLN A 52 7.02 10.39 -5.69
C GLN A 52 7.36 10.49 -7.19
N GLU A 53 8.56 10.05 -7.56
CA GLU A 53 8.89 9.60 -8.91
C GLU A 53 9.13 8.10 -8.89
N GLY A 54 8.83 7.43 -10.01
CA GLY A 54 8.89 5.97 -10.12
C GLY A 54 7.72 5.26 -9.46
N ASP A 55 7.73 3.95 -9.59
CA ASP A 55 6.71 3.04 -9.05
C ASP A 55 7.38 2.05 -8.11
N THR A 56 6.63 1.65 -7.09
CA THR A 56 7.02 0.56 -6.20
C THR A 56 6.70 -0.77 -6.85
N ALA A 57 7.43 -1.80 -6.46
CA ALA A 57 7.18 -3.18 -6.84
C ALA A 57 7.01 -4.04 -5.59
N VAL A 58 6.34 -5.18 -5.77
CA VAL A 58 6.27 -6.19 -4.74
C VAL A 58 6.24 -7.57 -5.38
N ASP A 59 7.07 -8.48 -4.87
CA ASP A 59 6.98 -9.91 -5.18
C ASP A 59 6.22 -10.61 -4.06
N LEU A 60 5.19 -11.40 -4.39
CA LEU A 60 4.18 -11.85 -3.42
C LEU A 60 4.10 -13.36 -3.35
N GLU A 61 4.15 -13.90 -2.13
CA GLU A 61 4.00 -15.31 -1.82
C GLU A 61 2.84 -15.51 -0.84
N VAL A 62 1.86 -16.33 -1.21
CA VAL A 62 0.77 -16.71 -0.30
C VAL A 62 1.31 -17.70 0.72
N THR A 63 1.19 -17.36 2.00
CA THR A 63 1.70 -18.17 3.11
C THR A 63 0.61 -18.97 3.82
N ASP A 64 -0.62 -18.46 3.82
CA ASP A 64 -1.77 -19.13 4.47
C ASP A 64 -3.11 -18.70 3.84
N VAL A 65 -4.11 -19.58 3.91
CA VAL A 65 -5.47 -19.34 3.44
C VAL A 65 -6.47 -19.94 4.42
N ASP A 66 -7.29 -19.09 5.03
CA ASP A 66 -8.40 -19.49 5.90
C ASP A 66 -9.73 -18.95 5.35
N LEU A 67 -10.51 -19.82 4.73
CA LEU A 67 -11.81 -19.45 4.18
C LEU A 67 -12.94 -19.41 5.22
N THR A 68 -12.63 -19.73 6.47
CA THR A 68 -13.58 -19.87 7.58
C THR A 68 -13.31 -18.94 8.75
N ALA A 69 -12.36 -18.02 8.60
CA ALA A 69 -12.01 -17.06 9.64
C ALA A 69 -13.23 -16.23 10.06
N PRO A 70 -13.39 -15.91 11.37
CA PRO A 70 -14.56 -15.19 11.89
C PRO A 70 -14.84 -13.83 11.22
N GLU A 71 -13.80 -13.14 10.79
CA GLU A 71 -13.83 -11.86 10.08
C GLU A 71 -14.20 -11.97 8.58
N GLY A 72 -14.25 -13.19 8.06
CA GLY A 72 -14.47 -13.52 6.64
C GLY A 72 -13.27 -14.25 6.03
N PRO A 73 -13.41 -14.85 4.84
CA PRO A 73 -12.31 -15.52 4.13
C PRO A 73 -11.07 -14.64 4.07
N THR A 74 -9.94 -15.17 4.49
CA THR A 74 -8.70 -14.44 4.71
C THR A 74 -7.52 -15.16 4.06
N VAL A 75 -6.61 -14.39 3.48
CA VAL A 75 -5.35 -14.85 2.88
C VAL A 75 -4.21 -14.08 3.53
N ARG A 76 -3.21 -14.80 4.03
CA ARG A 76 -1.94 -14.23 4.49
C ARG A 76 -0.91 -14.33 3.38
N ILE A 77 -0.19 -13.25 3.19
CA ILE A 77 0.78 -13.08 2.11
C ILE A 77 2.02 -12.48 2.72
N THR A 78 3.18 -13.01 2.34
CA THR A 78 4.46 -12.32 2.56
C THR A 78 4.89 -11.72 1.23
N GLY A 79 5.32 -10.45 1.25
CA GLY A 79 5.77 -9.72 0.07
C GLY A 79 7.19 -9.22 0.23
N CYS A 80 8.01 -9.31 -0.82
CA CYS A 80 9.24 -8.53 -0.91
C CYS A 80 8.91 -7.18 -1.52
N TYR A 81 8.80 -6.15 -0.68
CA TYR A 81 8.60 -4.77 -1.13
C TYR A 81 9.88 -4.21 -1.71
N ASP A 82 9.76 -3.50 -2.82
CA ASP A 82 10.87 -2.85 -3.50
C ASP A 82 10.48 -1.42 -3.91
N SER A 83 11.29 -0.47 -3.46
CA SER A 83 11.17 0.96 -3.75
C SER A 83 12.44 1.53 -4.37
N GLU A 84 13.38 0.70 -4.84
CA GLU A 84 14.65 1.14 -5.47
C GLU A 84 14.43 2.01 -6.70
N SER A 85 13.35 1.78 -7.45
CA SER A 85 12.94 2.59 -8.60
C SER A 85 12.26 3.90 -8.22
N THR A 86 12.03 4.15 -6.92
CA THR A 86 11.32 5.34 -6.45
C THR A 86 12.24 6.41 -5.89
N ARG A 87 11.78 7.67 -5.94
CA ARG A 87 12.40 8.79 -5.24
C ARG A 87 11.31 9.70 -4.69
N VAL A 88 11.52 10.21 -3.48
CA VAL A 88 10.67 11.25 -2.92
C VAL A 88 11.32 12.60 -3.17
N LEU A 89 10.57 13.54 -3.71
CA LEU A 89 11.05 14.88 -4.08
C LEU A 89 10.20 15.95 -3.42
N ARG A 90 10.83 17.05 -3.02
CA ARG A 90 10.11 18.29 -2.71
C ARG A 90 9.56 18.89 -4.00
N VAL A 91 8.27 19.25 -4.00
CA VAL A 91 7.61 19.87 -5.15
C VAL A 91 8.19 21.26 -5.45
N GLU A 92 8.54 22.03 -4.41
CA GLU A 92 9.02 23.42 -4.55
C GLU A 92 10.33 23.53 -5.35
N ASN A 93 11.30 22.66 -5.07
CA ASN A 93 12.67 22.81 -5.56
C ASN A 93 13.25 21.53 -6.23
N GLY A 94 12.51 20.42 -6.22
CA GLY A 94 12.96 19.14 -6.77
C GLY A 94 14.04 18.43 -5.95
N GLU A 95 14.29 18.85 -4.70
CA GLU A 95 15.27 18.21 -3.83
C GLU A 95 14.83 16.80 -3.43
N VAL A 96 15.76 15.85 -3.48
CA VAL A 96 15.53 14.47 -3.04
C VAL A 96 15.46 14.39 -1.52
N VAL A 97 14.35 13.84 -1.01
CA VAL A 97 14.18 13.52 0.40
C VAL A 97 14.69 12.11 0.66
N PRO A 98 15.67 11.92 1.58
CA PRO A 98 16.16 10.60 1.92
C PRO A 98 15.06 9.69 2.46
N HIS A 99 15.09 8.42 2.08
CA HIS A 99 14.20 7.41 2.65
C HIS A 99 14.54 7.19 4.13
N GLY A 100 13.52 7.09 4.98
CA GLY A 100 13.66 6.73 6.40
C GLY A 100 13.77 5.22 6.65
N THR A 101 13.61 4.41 5.59
CA THR A 101 13.61 2.94 5.62
C THR A 101 14.51 2.39 4.52
N PRO A 102 14.99 1.14 4.64
CA PRO A 102 15.64 0.46 3.52
C PRO A 102 14.72 0.41 2.29
N PRO A 103 15.28 0.40 1.06
CA PRO A 103 14.48 0.41 -0.15
C PRO A 103 13.81 -0.95 -0.43
N ARG A 104 14.35 -2.04 0.16
CA ARG A 104 13.83 -3.40 0.03
C ARG A 104 13.70 -4.05 1.39
N TYR A 105 12.52 -4.59 1.69
CA TYR A 105 12.22 -5.27 2.94
C TYR A 105 10.96 -6.13 2.83
N VAL A 106 10.76 -7.00 3.81
CA VAL A 106 9.62 -7.91 3.88
C VAL A 106 8.35 -7.18 4.36
N TRP A 107 7.23 -7.46 3.71
CA TRP A 107 5.89 -7.10 4.14
C TRP A 107 5.08 -8.33 4.52
N ASP A 108 4.46 -8.31 5.69
CA ASP A 108 3.35 -9.23 5.99
C ASP A 108 2.03 -8.53 5.67
N ILE A 109 1.17 -9.24 4.94
CA ILE A 109 -0.03 -8.67 4.33
C ILE A 109 -1.21 -9.58 4.61
N THR A 110 -2.29 -8.99 5.12
CA THR A 110 -3.57 -9.67 5.32
C THR A 110 -4.58 -9.16 4.30
N VAL A 111 -5.19 -10.08 3.56
CA VAL A 111 -6.27 -9.78 2.63
C VAL A 111 -7.53 -10.51 3.08
N THR A 112 -8.61 -9.78 3.32
CA THR A 112 -9.89 -10.34 3.79
C THR A 112 -11.01 -10.02 2.81
N ARG A 113 -11.95 -10.95 2.66
CA ARG A 113 -13.21 -10.75 1.94
C ARG A 113 -14.35 -10.61 2.95
N TYR A 114 -14.97 -9.43 2.99
CA TYR A 114 -16.13 -9.18 3.83
C TYR A 114 -17.42 -9.66 3.18
N GLU A 115 -17.90 -10.84 3.55
CA GLU A 115 -19.09 -11.46 2.95
C GLU A 115 -20.42 -10.82 3.42
N ALA A 116 -20.62 -9.54 3.12
CA ALA A 116 -21.92 -8.88 3.28
C ALA A 116 -22.90 -9.30 2.16
N GLU A 117 -22.39 -9.46 0.92
CA GLU A 117 -23.18 -9.85 -0.25
C GLU A 117 -22.36 -10.80 -1.16
N PRO A 118 -23.01 -11.63 -2.01
CA PRO A 118 -22.31 -12.41 -3.01
C PRO A 118 -21.49 -11.51 -3.95
N GLY A 119 -20.20 -11.83 -4.11
CA GLY A 119 -19.29 -11.05 -4.95
C GLY A 119 -18.60 -9.88 -4.24
N SER A 120 -18.70 -9.78 -2.91
CA SER A 120 -17.87 -8.86 -2.11
C SER A 120 -16.40 -8.91 -2.53
N PRO A 121 -15.73 -7.75 -2.62
CA PRO A 121 -14.33 -7.69 -3.01
C PRO A 121 -13.42 -8.25 -1.91
N TRP A 122 -12.28 -8.77 -2.34
CA TRP A 122 -11.12 -8.94 -1.46
C TRP A 122 -10.47 -7.58 -1.25
N LEU A 123 -10.13 -7.25 -0.01
CA LEU A 123 -9.50 -6.00 0.36
C LEU A 123 -8.21 -6.28 1.12
N VAL A 124 -7.19 -5.45 0.89
CA VAL A 124 -6.02 -5.43 1.76
C VAL A 124 -6.42 -4.77 3.07
N ASN A 125 -6.29 -5.48 4.18
CA ASN A 125 -6.69 -4.99 5.50
C ASN A 125 -5.50 -4.60 6.36
N GLU A 126 -4.41 -5.33 6.22
CA GLU A 126 -3.18 -5.10 6.97
C GLU A 126 -1.99 -5.09 6.02
N LEU A 127 -1.08 -4.15 6.26
CA LEU A 127 0.23 -4.04 5.64
C LEU A 127 1.22 -3.80 6.77
N ASP A 128 2.01 -4.80 7.13
CA ASP A 128 2.97 -4.73 8.22
C ASP A 128 4.41 -4.69 7.69
N PRO A 129 5.06 -3.50 7.64
CA PRO A 129 6.44 -3.32 7.19
C PRO A 129 7.46 -3.87 8.20
N LEU A 130 8.07 -5.00 7.85
CA LEU A 130 9.20 -5.56 8.58
C LEU A 130 10.51 -4.95 8.06
N THR A 131 10.70 -3.65 8.31
CA THR A 131 11.83 -2.87 7.74
C THR A 131 13.22 -3.32 8.18
N ASP A 132 13.33 -4.16 9.21
CA ASP A 132 14.55 -4.80 9.69
C ASP A 132 14.81 -6.16 9.02
N ARG A 133 13.87 -6.66 8.21
CA ARG A 133 13.93 -7.95 7.51
C ARG A 133 14.18 -7.73 6.01
N PRO A 134 15.40 -7.97 5.53
CA PRO A 134 15.71 -7.80 4.11
C PRO A 134 15.11 -8.91 3.24
N CYS A 135 14.93 -8.55 1.96
CA CYS A 135 14.70 -9.39 0.80
C CYS A 135 15.38 -8.69 -0.41
#